data_AF-A0A7V9P3X6-F1
#
_entry.id   AF-A0A7V9P3X6-F1
#
_cell.length_a   1.000
_cell.length_b   1.000
_cell.length_c   1.000
_cell.angle_alpha   90.00
_cell.angle_beta   90.00
_cell.angle_gamma   90.00
#
_symmetry.space_group_name_H-M   'P 1'
#
loop_
_entity.id
_entity.type
_entity.pdbx_description
1 polymer ?
#
loop_
_entity_poly.entity_id
_entity_poly.type
_entity_poly.pdbx_seq_one_letter_code
_entity_poly.pdbx_strand_id
1 'polypeptide(L)'
;MRGRARALAAKSLRENVEVFEGCGFRREPEVAPLEATVRRNGLALRLRMAPQGGLFGGSFALEIASAAPLAESRGLVGRGRGVVRLSRLAFRPRRGDLAGERLAAQLEADGSLQAALARVHFERVRVDPAGSPVIRHMGGSVVWVLFPPLVRAVPLVPEQAEASARALEAFGEVPP
;
A
#
# COMPACT_ATOMS: atom_id res chain seq x y z
N MET A 1 -19.88 -7.68 15.41
CA MET A 1 -18.98 -6.55 15.01
C MET A 1 -18.26 -6.74 13.67
N ARG A 2 -17.79 -7.95 13.31
CA ARG A 2 -17.12 -8.20 12.03
C ARG A 2 -17.92 -7.75 10.79
N GLY A 3 -19.24 -7.97 10.75
CA GLY A 3 -20.09 -7.50 9.65
C GLY A 3 -20.15 -5.97 9.53
N ARG A 4 -20.30 -5.25 10.65
CA ARG A 4 -20.28 -3.78 10.70
C ARG A 4 -18.92 -3.23 10.28
N ALA A 5 -17.82 -3.85 10.74
CA ALA A 5 -16.47 -3.46 10.34
C ALA A 5 -16.24 -3.67 8.85
N ARG A 6 -16.71 -4.77 8.27
CA ARG A 6 -16.63 -5.05 6.82
C ARG A 6 -17.44 -4.04 6.00
N ALA A 7 -18.67 -3.73 6.42
CA ALA A 7 -19.49 -2.72 5.77
C ALA A 7 -18.85 -1.33 5.81
N LEU A 8 -18.27 -0.96 6.96
CA LEU A 8 -17.54 0.30 7.09
C LEU A 8 -16.25 0.29 6.25
N ALA A 9 -15.55 -0.83 6.13
CA ALA A 9 -14.39 -0.96 5.25
C ALA A 9 -14.76 -0.78 3.78
N ALA A 10 -15.86 -1.38 3.32
CA ALA A 10 -16.37 -1.16 1.97
C ALA A 10 -16.75 0.31 1.72
N LYS A 11 -17.36 0.97 2.71
CA LYS A 11 -17.64 2.42 2.65
C LYS A 11 -16.35 3.24 2.57
N SER A 12 -15.40 2.96 3.46
CA SER A 12 -14.11 3.64 3.51
C SER A 12 -13.32 3.43 2.23
N LEU A 13 -13.41 2.27 1.58
CA LEU A 13 -12.80 2.04 0.27
C LEU A 13 -13.36 2.99 -0.80
N ARG A 14 -14.68 3.19 -0.85
CA ARG A 14 -15.30 4.14 -1.78
C ARG A 14 -14.83 5.57 -1.51
N GLU A 15 -14.81 5.98 -0.25
CA GLU A 15 -14.28 7.29 0.16
C GLU A 15 -12.79 7.44 -0.23
N ASN A 16 -11.98 6.40 -0.08
CA ASN A 16 -10.58 6.42 -0.54
C ASN A 16 -10.48 6.52 -2.07
N VAL A 17 -11.32 5.81 -2.82
CA VAL A 17 -11.38 5.90 -4.29
C VAL A 17 -11.71 7.32 -4.72
N GLU A 18 -12.69 7.98 -4.09
CA GLU A 18 -13.04 9.37 -4.34
C GLU A 18 -11.85 10.32 -4.13
N VAL A 19 -11.01 10.06 -3.12
CA VAL A 19 -9.76 10.82 -2.91
C VAL A 19 -8.78 10.63 -4.07
N PHE A 20 -8.62 9.40 -4.57
CA PHE A 20 -7.79 9.15 -5.76
C PHE A 20 -8.38 9.80 -7.02
N GLU A 21 -9.71 9.79 -7.19
CA GLU A 21 -10.38 10.49 -8.29
C GLU A 21 -10.14 11.99 -8.24
N GLY A 22 -10.18 12.59 -7.04
CA GLY A 22 -9.78 13.98 -6.81
C GLY A 22 -8.31 14.28 -7.17
N CYS A 23 -7.45 13.25 -7.18
CA CYS A 23 -6.06 13.34 -7.65
C CYS A 23 -5.92 13.04 -9.16
N GLY A 24 -7.02 12.99 -9.91
CA GLY A 24 -7.04 12.77 -11.35
C GLY A 24 -6.99 11.32 -11.80
N PHE A 25 -7.18 10.35 -10.89
CA PHE A 25 -7.38 8.96 -11.28
C PHE A 25 -8.81 8.75 -11.80
N ARG A 26 -8.98 7.75 -12.67
CA ARG A 26 -10.29 7.27 -13.09
C ARG A 26 -10.53 5.89 -12.50
N ARG A 27 -11.68 5.71 -11.87
CA ARG A 27 -12.14 4.42 -11.35
C ARG A 27 -12.50 3.46 -12.47
N GLU A 28 -12.07 2.22 -12.35
CA GLU A 28 -12.56 1.10 -13.16
C GLU A 28 -13.80 0.44 -12.55
N PRO A 29 -14.61 -0.30 -13.33
CA PRO A 29 -15.76 -1.03 -12.81
C PRO A 29 -15.41 -1.88 -11.58
N GLU A 30 -16.25 -1.79 -10.55
CA GLU A 30 -16.01 -2.48 -9.27
C GLU A 30 -16.14 -3.99 -9.44
N VAL A 31 -15.08 -4.73 -9.08
CA VAL A 31 -15.04 -6.20 -9.18
C VAL A 31 -15.41 -6.85 -7.83
N ALA A 32 -15.14 -6.17 -6.70
CA ALA A 32 -15.45 -6.69 -5.37
C ALA A 32 -15.64 -5.57 -4.33
N PRO A 33 -16.44 -5.78 -3.26
CA PRO A 33 -16.78 -4.73 -2.29
C PRO A 33 -15.63 -4.24 -1.41
N LEU A 34 -14.48 -4.92 -1.44
CA LEU A 34 -13.27 -4.56 -0.68
C LEU A 34 -12.06 -4.37 -1.59
N GLU A 35 -12.27 -4.25 -2.89
CA GLU A 35 -11.21 -4.06 -3.88
C GLU A 35 -11.67 -3.14 -5.01
N ALA A 36 -10.83 -2.19 -5.38
CA ALA A 36 -11.09 -1.26 -6.47
C ALA A 36 -9.82 -1.05 -7.28
N THR A 37 -9.98 -0.75 -8.57
CA THR A 37 -8.86 -0.35 -9.44
C THR A 37 -9.08 1.07 -9.91
N VAL A 38 -8.02 1.86 -9.88
CA VAL A 38 -8.01 3.24 -10.38
C VAL A 38 -6.81 3.43 -11.32
N ARG A 39 -6.97 4.23 -12.38
CA ARG A 39 -5.90 4.45 -13.38
C ARG A 39 -5.65 5.94 -13.65
N ARG A 40 -4.38 6.32 -13.84
CA ARG A 40 -3.95 7.65 -14.26
C ARG A 40 -2.71 7.53 -15.14
N ASN A 41 -2.71 8.11 -16.35
CA ASN A 41 -1.53 8.19 -17.23
C ASN A 41 -0.76 6.85 -17.42
N GLY A 42 -1.47 5.73 -17.56
CA GLY A 42 -0.86 4.40 -17.69
C GLY A 42 -0.56 3.69 -16.35
N LEU A 43 -0.46 4.41 -15.24
CA LEU A 43 -0.35 3.82 -13.90
C LEU A 43 -1.71 3.26 -13.45
N ALA A 44 -1.78 1.94 -13.26
CA ALA A 44 -2.93 1.26 -12.68
C ALA A 44 -2.64 0.88 -11.23
N LEU A 45 -3.47 1.39 -10.32
CA LEU A 45 -3.39 1.11 -8.88
C LEU A 45 -4.57 0.28 -8.43
N ARG A 46 -4.28 -0.75 -7.65
CA ARG A 46 -5.26 -1.61 -7.00
C ARG A 46 -5.34 -1.25 -5.52
N LEU A 47 -6.51 -0.81 -5.10
CA LEU A 47 -6.86 -0.43 -3.74
C LEU A 47 -7.61 -1.58 -3.08
N ARG A 48 -7.15 -2.07 -1.94
CA ARG A 48 -7.78 -3.20 -1.24
C ARG A 48 -7.86 -2.97 0.26
N MET A 49 -9.01 -3.28 0.84
CA MET A 49 -9.19 -3.33 2.29
C MET A 49 -8.82 -4.73 2.81
N ALA A 50 -7.59 -4.91 3.26
CA ALA A 50 -7.04 -6.18 3.72
C ALA A 50 -7.34 -6.39 5.22
N PRO A 51 -8.02 -7.49 5.62
CA PRO A 51 -8.29 -7.76 7.03
C PRO A 51 -7.00 -8.11 7.79
N GLN A 52 -6.91 -7.64 9.03
CA GLN A 52 -5.80 -7.85 9.96
C GLN A 52 -6.35 -7.99 11.39
N GLY A 53 -5.69 -8.80 12.23
CA GLY A 53 -6.09 -9.02 13.63
C GLY A 53 -6.91 -10.29 13.87
N GLY A 54 -7.39 -10.44 15.11
CA GLY A 54 -7.90 -11.71 15.67
C GLY A 54 -9.31 -11.61 16.26
N LEU A 55 -9.60 -12.47 17.25
CA LEU A 55 -10.94 -12.57 17.89
C LEU A 55 -11.33 -11.33 18.72
N PHE A 56 -10.36 -10.63 19.33
CA PHE A 56 -10.60 -9.53 20.28
C PHE A 56 -10.50 -8.12 19.68
N GLY A 57 -10.30 -8.01 18.37
CA GLY A 57 -10.07 -6.73 17.68
C GLY A 57 -9.30 -6.95 16.39
N GLY A 58 -9.38 -5.97 15.50
CA GLY A 58 -8.71 -6.04 14.21
C GLY A 58 -8.85 -4.76 13.41
N SER A 59 -8.31 -4.79 12.21
CA SER A 59 -8.40 -3.71 11.24
C SER A 59 -8.66 -4.23 9.84
N PHE A 60 -9.21 -3.37 8.99
CA PHE A 60 -9.07 -3.48 7.55
C PHE A 60 -8.05 -2.41 7.15
N ALA A 61 -6.84 -2.85 6.80
CA ALA A 61 -5.79 -1.96 6.34
C ALA A 61 -5.97 -1.64 4.85
N LEU A 62 -5.77 -0.39 4.46
CA LEU A 62 -5.70 -0.04 3.04
C LEU A 62 -4.37 -0.51 2.47
N GLU A 63 -4.42 -1.41 1.49
CA GLU A 63 -3.30 -1.77 0.63
C GLU A 63 -3.47 -1.14 -0.74
N ILE A 64 -2.40 -0.51 -1.23
CA ILE A 64 -2.30 0.13 -2.53
C ILE A 64 -1.19 -0.59 -3.28
N ALA A 65 -1.51 -1.21 -4.40
CA ALA A 65 -0.56 -1.98 -5.20
C ALA A 65 -0.48 -1.44 -6.62
N SER A 66 0.71 -1.41 -7.21
CA SER A 66 0.87 -1.16 -8.64
C SER A 66 0.80 -2.47 -9.42
N ALA A 67 0.17 -2.43 -10.59
CA ALA A 67 0.19 -3.54 -11.55
C ALA A 67 1.48 -3.59 -12.39
N ALA A 68 2.35 -2.57 -12.32
CA ALA A 68 3.64 -2.58 -13.01
C ALA A 68 4.58 -3.60 -12.33
N PRO A 69 4.97 -4.69 -13.01
CA PRO A 69 5.78 -5.72 -12.39
C PRO A 69 7.26 -5.30 -12.37
N LEU A 70 7.87 -5.41 -11.19
CA LEU A 70 9.32 -5.47 -11.02
C LEU A 70 9.84 -6.86 -11.44
N ALA A 71 11.17 -7.02 -11.44
CA ALA A 71 11.79 -8.34 -11.56
C ALA A 71 11.18 -9.36 -10.57
N GLU A 72 10.92 -10.57 -11.04
CA GLU A 72 10.35 -11.63 -10.21
C GLU A 72 11.30 -12.04 -9.08
N SER A 73 10.74 -12.33 -7.90
CA SER A 73 11.48 -12.79 -6.72
C SER A 73 10.59 -13.69 -5.85
N ARG A 74 11.09 -14.16 -4.71
CA ARG A 74 10.26 -14.80 -3.68
C ARG A 74 9.55 -13.78 -2.78
N GLY A 75 9.58 -12.51 -3.18
CA GLY A 75 9.01 -11.37 -2.49
C GLY A 75 9.98 -10.69 -1.54
N LEU A 76 9.78 -9.38 -1.36
CA LEU A 76 10.59 -8.52 -0.51
C LEU A 76 9.74 -7.87 0.58
N VAL A 77 10.34 -7.58 1.72
CA VAL A 77 9.73 -6.76 2.77
C VAL A 77 10.57 -5.52 3.01
N GLY A 78 9.96 -4.34 2.86
CA GLY A 78 10.56 -3.06 3.18
C GLY A 78 10.49 -2.75 4.68
N ARG A 79 11.59 -2.26 5.24
CA ARG A 79 11.69 -1.81 6.62
C ARG A 79 12.28 -0.40 6.67
N GLY A 80 11.56 0.52 7.31
CA GLY A 80 12.03 1.88 7.51
C GLY A 80 13.33 1.92 8.32
N ARG A 81 14.26 2.78 7.91
CA ARG A 81 15.47 3.14 8.64
C ARG A 81 15.44 4.65 8.92
N GLY A 82 15.89 5.02 10.12
CA GLY A 82 15.89 6.40 10.63
C GLY A 82 15.19 6.48 12.00
N VAL A 83 15.82 7.18 12.95
CA VAL A 83 15.36 7.22 14.37
C VAL A 83 14.30 8.31 14.60
N VAL A 84 14.29 9.36 13.77
CA VAL A 84 13.41 10.54 13.95
C VAL A 84 12.52 10.80 12.73
N ARG A 85 13.01 10.52 11.52
CA ARG A 85 12.26 10.57 10.26
C ARG A 85 12.71 9.41 9.38
N LEU A 86 11.81 8.87 8.55
CA LEU A 86 12.17 7.83 7.59
C LEU A 86 13.18 8.41 6.60
N SER A 87 14.44 7.99 6.72
CA SER A 87 15.52 8.48 5.86
C SER A 87 15.72 7.58 4.65
N ARG A 88 15.53 6.27 4.83
CA ARG A 88 15.62 5.23 3.80
C ARG A 88 14.74 4.04 4.13
N LEU A 89 14.36 3.29 3.11
CA LEU A 89 13.71 1.99 3.24
C LEU A 89 14.69 0.90 2.81
N ALA A 90 14.98 -0.04 3.72
CA ALA A 90 15.78 -1.21 3.41
C ALA A 90 14.85 -2.38 3.03
N PHE A 91 15.16 -3.08 1.95
CA PHE A 91 14.40 -4.22 1.48
C PHE A 91 15.09 -5.51 1.87
N ARG A 92 14.32 -6.44 2.45
CA ARG A 92 14.83 -7.75 2.84
C ARG A 92 14.19 -8.83 1.98
N PRO A 93 14.99 -9.58 1.21
CA PRO A 93 14.52 -10.75 0.49
C PRO A 93 14.27 -11.92 1.43
N ARG A 94 13.61 -12.96 0.90
CA ARG A 94 13.52 -14.25 1.57
C ARG A 94 14.89 -14.93 1.57
N ARG A 95 15.15 -15.77 2.58
CA ARG A 95 16.42 -16.50 2.70
C ARG A 95 16.68 -17.34 1.45
N GLY A 96 17.85 -17.18 0.84
CA GLY A 96 18.28 -17.93 -0.34
C GLY A 96 17.68 -17.44 -1.66
N ASP A 97 17.12 -16.22 -1.69
CA ASP A 97 16.58 -15.60 -2.89
C ASP A 97 17.58 -14.62 -3.52
N LEU A 98 18.49 -15.13 -4.35
CA LEU A 98 19.53 -14.33 -5.02
C LEU A 98 18.93 -13.27 -5.97
N ALA A 99 17.80 -13.56 -6.61
CA ALA A 99 17.09 -12.59 -7.44
C ALA A 99 16.52 -11.46 -6.57
N GLY A 100 15.91 -11.83 -5.43
CA GLY A 100 15.45 -10.87 -4.43
C GLY A 100 16.57 -10.03 -3.82
N GLU A 101 17.77 -10.58 -3.61
CA GLU A 101 18.94 -9.81 -3.14
C GLU A 101 19.36 -8.72 -4.13
N ARG A 102 19.39 -9.05 -5.43
CA ARG A 102 19.70 -8.08 -6.49
C ARG A 102 18.62 -7.00 -6.58
N LEU A 103 17.35 -7.39 -6.59
CA LEU A 103 16.23 -6.45 -6.63
C LEU A 103 16.24 -5.54 -5.39
N ALA A 104 16.46 -6.09 -4.20
CA ALA A 104 16.58 -5.29 -2.98
C ALA A 104 17.70 -4.25 -3.10
N ALA A 105 18.87 -4.63 -3.62
CA ALA A 105 19.98 -3.71 -3.83
C ALA A 105 19.64 -2.61 -4.84
N GLN A 106 18.95 -2.93 -5.94
CA GLN A 106 18.48 -1.95 -6.94
C GLN A 106 17.50 -0.94 -6.30
N LEU A 107 16.49 -1.43 -5.59
CA LEU A 107 15.48 -0.60 -4.93
C LEU A 107 16.09 0.28 -3.81
N GLU A 108 17.12 -0.20 -3.13
CA GLU A 108 17.85 0.58 -2.11
C GLU A 108 18.79 1.64 -2.72
N ALA A 109 19.31 1.39 -3.92
CA ALA A 109 20.20 2.30 -4.63
C ALA A 109 19.45 3.41 -5.39
N ASP A 110 18.18 3.20 -5.72
CA ASP A 110 17.37 4.17 -6.45
C ASP A 110 16.98 5.38 -5.58
N GLY A 111 17.65 6.52 -5.80
CA GLY A 111 17.43 7.74 -5.02
C GLY A 111 16.03 8.35 -5.19
N SER A 112 15.42 8.20 -6.38
CA SER A 112 14.11 8.76 -6.69
C SER A 112 13.00 8.00 -5.96
N LEU A 113 13.05 6.67 -5.99
CA LEU A 113 12.17 5.78 -5.24
C LEU A 113 12.31 6.03 -3.74
N GLN A 114 13.53 6.13 -3.21
CA GLN A 114 13.75 6.37 -1.78
C GLN A 114 13.19 7.74 -1.36
N ALA A 115 13.36 8.78 -2.18
CA ALA A 115 12.79 10.10 -1.93
C ALA A 115 11.26 10.10 -1.98
N ALA A 116 10.66 9.33 -2.90
CA ALA A 116 9.21 9.17 -2.99
C ALA A 116 8.64 8.44 -1.77
N LEU A 117 9.25 7.30 -1.38
CA LEU A 117 8.85 6.51 -0.23
C LEU A 117 8.98 7.26 1.11
N ALA A 118 9.96 8.16 1.25
CA ALA A 118 10.13 8.99 2.44
C ALA A 118 8.95 9.94 2.71
N ARG A 119 8.10 10.20 1.70
CA ARG A 119 6.91 11.05 1.82
C ARG A 119 5.63 10.28 2.16
N VAL A 120 5.69 8.94 2.17
CA VAL A 120 4.51 8.08 2.36
C VAL A 120 4.35 7.68 3.82
N HIS A 121 3.13 7.79 4.35
CA HIS A 121 2.79 7.29 5.68
C HIS A 121 2.30 5.84 5.61
N PHE A 122 3.22 4.88 5.64
CA PHE A 122 2.90 3.45 5.55
C PHE A 122 3.14 2.69 6.86
N GLU A 123 2.32 1.66 7.09
CA GLU A 123 2.59 0.61 8.08
C GLU A 123 3.63 -0.39 7.54
N ARG A 124 3.54 -0.70 6.24
CA ARG A 124 4.39 -1.69 5.59
C ARG A 124 4.54 -1.40 4.10
N VAL A 125 5.70 -1.71 3.56
CA VAL A 125 5.93 -1.83 2.12
C VAL A 125 6.44 -3.24 1.83
N ARG A 126 5.98 -3.84 0.74
CA ARG A 126 6.45 -5.15 0.27
C ARG A 126 6.47 -5.19 -1.25
N VAL A 127 7.20 -6.14 -1.80
CA VAL A 127 7.10 -6.55 -3.21
C VAL A 127 6.63 -7.99 -3.21
N ASP A 128 5.55 -8.27 -3.93
CA ASP A 128 5.00 -9.63 -4.03
C ASP A 128 5.85 -10.51 -4.95
N PRO A 129 5.75 -11.84 -4.86
CA PRO A 129 6.57 -12.72 -5.70
C PRO A 129 6.44 -12.44 -7.21
N ALA A 130 5.26 -12.01 -7.65
CA ALA A 130 4.98 -11.57 -9.02
C ALA A 130 5.50 -10.16 -9.36
N GLY A 131 6.37 -9.57 -8.53
CA GLY A 131 6.97 -8.26 -8.76
C GLY A 131 6.08 -7.06 -8.44
N SER A 132 4.85 -7.25 -7.93
CA SER A 132 3.94 -6.14 -7.62
C SER A 132 4.33 -5.44 -6.32
N PRO A 133 4.70 -4.15 -6.33
CA PRO A 133 4.93 -3.39 -5.11
C PRO A 133 3.59 -3.07 -4.42
N VAL A 134 3.55 -3.26 -3.11
CA VAL A 134 2.37 -3.04 -2.27
C VAL A 134 2.74 -2.16 -1.08
N ILE A 135 2.02 -1.04 -0.95
CA ILE A 135 2.08 -0.14 0.19
C ILE A 135 0.85 -0.38 1.05
N ARG A 136 1.05 -0.78 2.31
CA ARG A 136 0.00 -0.75 3.32
C ARG A 136 0.02 0.61 4.01
N HIS A 137 -1.00 1.40 3.76
CA HIS A 137 -1.05 2.79 4.18
C HIS A 137 -1.64 2.96 5.59
N MET A 138 -1.14 3.92 6.37
CA MET A 138 -1.64 4.18 7.73
C MET A 138 -3.02 4.85 7.73
N GLY A 139 -3.26 5.74 6.76
CA GLY A 139 -4.57 6.33 6.45
C GLY A 139 -5.40 5.45 5.50
N GLY A 140 -6.70 5.70 5.45
CA GLY A 140 -7.68 4.95 4.64
C GLY A 140 -8.11 3.61 5.24
N SER A 141 -7.68 3.31 6.47
CA SER A 141 -7.92 2.04 7.15
C SER A 141 -9.11 2.11 8.12
N VAL A 142 -9.72 0.95 8.43
CA VAL A 142 -10.76 0.84 9.46
C VAL A 142 -10.24 0.02 10.61
N VAL A 143 -10.36 0.51 11.85
CA VAL A 143 -9.98 -0.21 13.07
C VAL A 143 -11.24 -0.54 13.87
N TRP A 144 -11.29 -1.75 14.44
CA TRP A 144 -12.31 -2.11 15.43
C TRP A 144 -11.70 -2.71 16.70
N VAL A 145 -12.27 -2.32 17.83
CA VAL A 145 -11.89 -2.78 19.17
C VAL A 145 -13.12 -3.40 19.83
N LEU A 146 -12.95 -4.51 20.56
CA LEU A 146 -14.07 -5.19 21.22
C LEU A 146 -14.50 -4.47 22.51
N PHE A 147 -13.52 -3.92 23.26
CA PHE A 147 -13.74 -3.23 24.54
C PHE A 147 -12.78 -2.03 24.70
N PRO A 148 -13.28 -0.77 24.74
CA PRO A 148 -14.66 -0.39 24.47
C PRO A 148 -15.04 -0.71 23.00
N PRO A 149 -16.31 -1.06 22.71
CA PRO A 149 -16.74 -1.39 21.35
C PRO A 149 -16.70 -0.15 20.46
N LEU A 150 -15.74 -0.13 19.54
CA LEU A 150 -15.52 0.99 18.62
C LEU A 150 -15.23 0.45 17.22
N VAL A 151 -15.76 1.11 16.19
CA VAL A 151 -15.33 0.94 14.80
C VAL A 151 -15.08 2.33 14.23
N ARG A 152 -13.85 2.61 13.81
CA ARG A 152 -13.43 3.95 13.35
C ARG A 152 -12.64 3.85 12.05
N ALA A 153 -12.98 4.72 11.10
CA ALA A 153 -12.17 4.94 9.91
C ALA A 153 -11.07 5.97 10.22
N VAL A 154 -9.88 5.73 9.67
CA VAL A 154 -8.78 6.70 9.61
C VAL A 154 -8.82 7.26 8.19
N PRO A 155 -9.13 8.55 8.00
CA PRO A 155 -9.25 9.10 6.65
C PRO A 155 -7.90 9.08 5.91
N LEU A 156 -7.97 8.93 4.59
CA LEU A 156 -6.87 9.20 3.67
C LEU A 156 -7.05 10.61 3.12
N VAL A 157 -6.00 11.44 3.14
CA VAL A 157 -6.06 12.80 2.55
C VAL A 157 -5.43 12.80 1.14
N PRO A 158 -5.78 13.77 0.27
CA PRO A 158 -5.26 13.83 -1.10
C PRO A 158 -3.74 13.79 -1.20
N GLU A 159 -3.03 14.48 -0.30
CA GLU A 159 -1.56 14.50 -0.27
C GLU A 159 -0.98 13.11 0.00
N GLN A 160 -1.66 12.30 0.82
CA GLN A 160 -1.25 10.92 1.12
C GLN A 160 -1.51 9.98 -0.06
N ALA A 161 -2.65 10.16 -0.75
CA ALA A 161 -2.97 9.42 -1.97
C ALA A 161 -1.95 9.72 -3.07
N GLU A 162 -1.63 11.00 -3.29
CA GLU A 162 -0.65 11.45 -4.27
C GLU A 162 0.77 10.97 -3.94
N ALA A 163 1.19 11.03 -2.67
CA ALA A 163 2.48 10.49 -2.26
C ALA A 163 2.58 8.97 -2.49
N SER A 164 1.51 8.23 -2.20
CA SER A 164 1.45 6.78 -2.44
C SER A 164 1.50 6.44 -3.92
N ALA A 165 0.78 7.18 -4.75
CA ALA A 165 0.79 7.03 -6.20
C ALA A 165 2.19 7.27 -6.78
N ARG A 166 2.85 8.37 -6.40
CA ARG A 166 4.22 8.69 -6.85
C ARG A 166 5.25 7.65 -6.43
N ALA A 167 5.13 7.12 -5.21
CA ALA A 167 6.01 6.04 -4.78
C ALA A 167 5.83 4.77 -5.62
N LEU A 168 4.58 4.43 -5.95
CA LEU A 168 4.24 3.27 -6.78
C LEU A 168 4.59 3.46 -8.27
N GLU A 169 4.57 4.69 -8.76
CA GLU A 169 5.10 5.07 -10.06
C GLU A 169 6.63 4.91 -10.12
N ALA A 170 7.34 5.44 -9.12
CA ALA A 170 8.79 5.33 -9.02
C ALA A 170 9.29 3.88 -8.94
N PHE A 171 8.50 2.95 -8.38
CA PHE A 171 8.83 1.53 -8.49
C PHE A 171 8.86 1.05 -9.94
N GLY A 172 7.92 1.49 -10.79
CA GLY A 172 7.87 1.09 -12.21
C GLY A 172 8.99 1.69 -13.07
N GLU A 173 9.72 2.66 -12.55
CA GLU A 173 10.89 3.27 -13.21
C GLU A 173 12.20 2.52 -12.90
N VAL A 174 12.19 1.65 -11.88
CA VAL A 174 13.36 0.82 -11.56
C VAL A 174 13.52 -0.25 -12.63
N PRO A 175 14.68 -0.32 -13.31
CA PRO A 175 14.92 -1.31 -14.35
C PRO A 175 14.76 -2.75 -13.82
N PRO A 176 14.23 -3.68 -14.63
CA PRO A 176 14.19 -5.11 -14.27
C PRO A 176 15.59 -5.73 -14.13
#